data_AF-X1CHK7-F1
#
_entry.id   AF-X1CHK7-F1
#
_cell.length_a   1.000
_cell.length_b   1.000
_cell.length_c   1.000
_cell.angle_alpha   90.00
_cell.angle_beta   90.00
_cell.angle_gamma   90.00
#
_symmetry.space_group_name_H-M   'P 1'
#
loop_
_entity.id
_entity.type
_entity.pdbx_description
1 polymer ?
#
loop_
_entity_poly.entity_id
_entity_poly.type
_entity_poly.pdbx_seq_one_letter_code
_entity_poly.pdbx_strand_id
1 'polypeptide(L)'
;DRSQPPVGAFIVLKLFQKIGDVDILKSAYPYLTKWHSFWKERKPNTRFRRDGNGDGLLEWGSDEELVTVNSPSWEEGASGKQRAMWESGQDDLPNWDEAGFDDKTGTMTMNCLDLNCLYAFDAWCLSQIANVLNKKEDFRLFKKEYEDIKKIINAELWDEREGFYFDRHWDGRFSKKKASSNFYPLLARIPDKDRAIRIVKHLLNGNEFWGDYVVPTISRDDPAFSDQQYWRGSIWPPTNYLVYQGLR
;
A
#
# COMPACT_ATOMS: atom_id res chain seq x y z
N ASP A 1 1.54 -12.42 -13.51
CA ASP A 1 2.67 -12.32 -12.56
C ASP A 1 2.43 -11.34 -11.41
N ARG A 2 1.76 -10.20 -11.63
CA ARG A 2 1.61 -9.16 -10.60
C ARG A 2 0.21 -8.53 -10.53
N SER A 3 -0.03 -7.75 -9.48
CA SER A 3 -1.25 -6.96 -9.25
C SER A 3 -1.00 -5.44 -9.32
N GLN A 4 -1.79 -4.66 -8.59
CA GLN A 4 -1.72 -3.20 -8.43
C GLN A 4 -2.26 -2.82 -7.02
N PRO A 5 -2.06 -1.57 -6.54
CA PRO A 5 -2.59 -1.09 -5.26
C PRO A 5 -4.05 -1.50 -4.99
N PRO A 6 -4.35 -2.22 -3.87
CA PRO A 6 -5.67 -2.78 -3.61
C PRO A 6 -6.64 -1.71 -3.10
N VAL A 7 -7.21 -0.93 -4.02
CA VAL A 7 -8.21 0.12 -3.74
C VAL A 7 -9.64 -0.27 -4.15
N GLY A 8 -9.84 -1.51 -4.60
CA GLY A 8 -11.11 -1.98 -5.16
C GLY A 8 -12.28 -1.91 -4.19
N ALA A 9 -12.12 -2.46 -2.97
CA ALA A 9 -13.21 -2.46 -2.00
C ALA A 9 -13.55 -1.03 -1.55
N PHE A 10 -12.56 -0.16 -1.44
CA PHE A 10 -12.78 1.26 -1.16
C PHE A 10 -13.63 1.95 -2.23
N ILE A 11 -13.28 1.77 -3.51
CA ILE A 11 -14.03 2.37 -4.63
C ILE A 11 -15.47 1.89 -4.63
N VAL A 12 -15.70 0.58 -4.53
CA VAL A 12 -17.04 -0.01 -4.56
C VAL A 12 -17.87 0.43 -3.35
N LEU A 13 -17.30 0.42 -2.15
CA LEU A 13 -17.97 0.89 -0.94
C LEU A 13 -18.35 2.37 -1.05
N LYS A 14 -17.45 3.19 -1.61
CA LYS A 14 -17.70 4.63 -1.80
C LYS A 14 -18.80 4.90 -2.83
N LEU A 15 -18.82 4.15 -3.93
CA LEU A 15 -19.91 4.21 -4.90
C LEU A 15 -21.24 3.87 -4.24
N PHE A 16 -21.30 2.76 -3.50
CA PHE A 16 -22.49 2.40 -2.71
C PHE A 16 -22.92 3.51 -1.75
N GLN A 17 -22.00 4.10 -0.98
CA GLN A 17 -22.33 5.21 -0.07
C GLN A 17 -22.90 6.44 -0.81
N LYS A 18 -22.56 6.62 -2.08
CA LYS A 18 -23.05 7.73 -2.91
C LYS A 18 -24.41 7.44 -3.53
N ILE A 19 -24.65 6.22 -4.00
CA ILE A 19 -25.82 5.88 -4.83
C ILE A 19 -26.86 5.02 -4.10
N GLY A 20 -26.49 4.38 -2.99
CA GLY A 20 -27.36 3.50 -2.19
C GLY A 20 -27.67 2.13 -2.81
N ASP A 21 -27.08 1.81 -3.95
CA ASP A 21 -27.36 0.57 -4.70
C ASP A 21 -26.62 -0.63 -4.11
N VAL A 22 -27.34 -1.49 -3.40
CA VAL A 22 -26.77 -2.69 -2.78
C VAL A 22 -26.34 -3.74 -3.82
N ASP A 23 -26.88 -3.72 -5.04
CA ASP A 23 -26.56 -4.72 -6.05
C ASP A 23 -25.13 -4.56 -6.61
N ILE A 24 -24.57 -3.34 -6.58
CA ILE A 24 -23.14 -3.12 -6.86
C ILE A 24 -22.26 -3.85 -5.84
N LEU A 25 -22.67 -3.90 -4.57
CA LEU A 25 -21.95 -4.62 -3.54
C LEU A 25 -22.05 -6.12 -3.76
N LYS A 26 -23.26 -6.64 -3.99
CA LYS A 26 -23.49 -8.08 -4.21
C LYS A 26 -22.69 -8.61 -5.39
N SER A 27 -22.66 -7.86 -6.50
CA SER A 27 -21.97 -8.24 -7.73
C SER A 27 -20.44 -8.18 -7.59
N ALA A 28 -19.91 -7.12 -6.98
CA ALA A 28 -18.47 -6.95 -6.84
C ALA A 28 -17.84 -7.81 -5.73
N TYR A 29 -18.57 -8.07 -4.65
CA TYR A 29 -18.02 -8.67 -3.43
C TYR A 29 -17.21 -9.96 -3.64
N PRO A 30 -17.68 -10.98 -4.41
CA PRO A 30 -16.89 -12.20 -4.63
C PRO A 30 -15.54 -11.96 -5.32
N TYR A 31 -15.47 -10.96 -6.20
CA TYR A 31 -14.24 -10.60 -6.90
C TYR A 31 -13.29 -9.81 -6.01
N LEU A 32 -13.84 -8.91 -5.18
CA LEU A 32 -13.05 -8.16 -4.20
C LEU A 32 -12.44 -9.10 -3.15
N THR A 33 -13.20 -10.05 -2.62
CA THR A 33 -12.67 -11.04 -1.67
C THR A 33 -11.60 -11.92 -2.31
N LYS A 34 -11.78 -12.28 -3.58
CA LYS A 34 -10.76 -13.03 -4.34
C LYS A 34 -9.50 -12.20 -4.52
N TRP A 35 -9.62 -10.93 -4.91
CA TRP A 35 -8.47 -10.05 -5.06
C TRP A 35 -7.76 -9.79 -3.72
N HIS A 36 -8.49 -9.62 -2.62
CA HIS A 36 -7.90 -9.49 -1.28
C HIS A 36 -7.08 -10.73 -0.89
N SER A 37 -7.57 -11.92 -1.22
CA SER A 37 -6.86 -13.17 -0.93
C SER A 37 -5.55 -13.34 -1.71
N PHE A 38 -5.35 -12.62 -2.82
CA PHE A 38 -4.14 -12.67 -3.65
C PHE A 38 -2.87 -12.43 -2.83
N TRP A 39 -2.86 -11.38 -2.00
CA TRP A 39 -1.68 -10.92 -1.26
C TRP A 39 -1.15 -11.98 -0.28
N LYS A 40 -2.05 -12.71 0.36
CA LYS A 40 -1.76 -13.79 1.31
C LYS A 40 -2.09 -15.18 0.77
N GLU A 41 -2.10 -15.34 -0.56
CA GLU A 41 -2.26 -16.66 -1.15
C GLU A 41 -1.02 -17.49 -0.84
N ARG A 42 -1.19 -18.75 -0.43
CA ARG A 42 -0.04 -19.63 -0.16
C ARG A 42 0.56 -20.13 -1.46
N LYS A 43 1.85 -19.87 -1.67
CA LYS A 43 2.65 -20.50 -2.72
C LYS A 43 2.94 -21.96 -2.37
N PRO A 44 3.32 -22.82 -3.35
CA PRO A 44 3.65 -24.23 -3.11
C PRO A 44 4.73 -24.47 -2.04
N ASN A 45 5.62 -23.50 -1.83
CA ASN A 45 6.64 -23.50 -0.77
C ASN A 45 6.09 -23.08 0.61
N THR A 46 4.77 -23.02 0.79
CA THR A 46 4.01 -22.66 2.00
C THR A 46 4.07 -21.20 2.45
N ARG A 47 4.89 -20.36 1.82
CA ARG A 47 4.94 -18.91 2.11
C ARG A 47 3.74 -18.18 1.51
N PHE A 48 3.39 -17.04 2.09
CA PHE A 48 2.40 -16.16 1.50
C PHE A 48 2.98 -15.41 0.29
N ARG A 49 2.13 -15.10 -0.69
CA ARG A 49 2.52 -14.63 -2.03
C ARG A 49 3.37 -13.35 -1.99
N ARG A 50 3.09 -12.45 -1.05
CA ARG A 50 3.74 -11.14 -0.88
C ARG A 50 4.20 -10.91 0.55
N ASP A 51 4.60 -11.95 1.27
CA ASP A 51 5.24 -11.88 2.59
C ASP A 51 6.47 -12.82 2.55
N GLY A 52 7.54 -12.27 1.98
CA GLY A 52 8.72 -13.00 1.57
C GLY A 52 9.55 -13.47 2.76
N ASN A 53 9.65 -12.67 3.82
CA ASN A 53 10.38 -13.02 5.03
C ASN A 53 9.50 -13.75 6.09
N GLY A 54 8.18 -13.76 5.93
CA GLY A 54 7.24 -14.42 6.85
C GLY A 54 6.98 -13.65 8.14
N ASP A 55 7.19 -12.34 8.16
CA ASP A 55 6.96 -11.49 9.34
C ASP A 55 5.52 -10.97 9.47
N GLY A 56 4.69 -11.24 8.45
CA GLY A 56 3.28 -10.87 8.41
C GLY A 56 3.00 -9.48 7.82
N LEU A 57 4.03 -8.74 7.43
CA LEU A 57 3.92 -7.57 6.56
C LEU A 57 4.10 -7.96 5.11
N LEU A 58 3.55 -7.13 4.23
CA LEU A 58 3.58 -7.36 2.80
C LEU A 58 4.70 -6.58 2.08
N GLU A 59 5.24 -7.16 1.03
CA GLU A 59 6.18 -6.51 0.11
C GLU A 59 5.67 -6.54 -1.33
N TRP A 60 6.02 -5.54 -2.14
CA TRP A 60 5.76 -5.58 -3.57
C TRP A 60 6.58 -6.69 -4.24
N GLY A 61 6.03 -7.32 -5.29
CA GLY A 61 6.65 -8.49 -5.89
C GLY A 61 6.20 -8.83 -7.30
N SER A 62 6.61 -10.01 -7.75
CA SER A 62 6.26 -10.59 -9.03
C SER A 62 6.34 -12.11 -8.94
N ASP A 63 5.37 -12.79 -9.55
CA ASP A 63 5.36 -14.24 -9.67
C ASP A 63 5.95 -14.64 -11.02
N GLU A 64 7.23 -15.00 -11.01
CA GLU A 64 8.02 -15.36 -12.20
C GLU A 64 7.32 -16.45 -13.02
N GLU A 65 6.72 -17.43 -12.36
CA GLU A 65 6.01 -18.55 -12.98
C GLU A 65 4.73 -18.13 -13.72
N LEU A 66 4.25 -16.91 -13.48
CA LEU A 66 3.06 -16.33 -14.11
C LEU A 66 3.41 -15.21 -15.11
N VAL A 67 4.69 -15.04 -15.46
CA VAL A 67 5.12 -14.10 -16.51
C VAL A 67 4.73 -14.68 -17.87
N THR A 68 4.05 -13.87 -18.69
CA THR A 68 3.51 -14.34 -19.97
C THR A 68 4.61 -14.40 -21.03
N VAL A 69 4.58 -15.44 -21.87
CA VAL A 69 5.49 -15.61 -23.01
C VAL A 69 5.33 -14.47 -24.03
N ASN A 70 4.12 -13.90 -24.14
CA ASN A 70 3.81 -12.78 -25.02
C ASN A 70 3.67 -11.47 -24.22
N SER A 71 4.71 -11.13 -23.46
CA SER A 71 4.75 -9.83 -22.78
C SER A 71 4.91 -8.70 -23.81
N PRO A 72 4.35 -7.50 -23.56
CA PRO A 72 4.59 -6.33 -24.41
C PRO A 72 6.09 -6.05 -24.56
N SER A 73 6.51 -5.45 -25.69
CA SER A 73 7.93 -5.20 -25.96
C SER A 73 8.65 -4.36 -24.91
N TRP A 74 7.92 -3.48 -24.20
CA TRP A 74 8.48 -2.68 -23.12
C TRP A 74 8.72 -3.46 -21.81
N GLU A 75 8.19 -4.68 -21.69
CA GLU A 75 8.45 -5.60 -20.58
C GLU A 75 9.54 -6.64 -20.88
N GLU A 76 10.03 -6.67 -22.12
CA GLU A 76 11.04 -7.62 -22.55
C GLU A 76 12.34 -7.39 -21.76
N GLY A 77 12.85 -8.45 -21.12
CA GLY A 77 14.04 -8.37 -20.28
C GLY A 77 13.86 -7.67 -18.93
N ALA A 78 12.64 -7.27 -18.55
CA ALA A 78 12.39 -6.71 -17.23
C ALA A 78 12.79 -7.70 -16.13
N SER A 79 13.40 -7.21 -15.05
CA SER A 79 13.76 -8.03 -13.88
C SER A 79 12.55 -8.23 -12.96
N GLY A 80 12.63 -9.19 -12.03
CA GLY A 80 11.62 -9.35 -10.98
C GLY A 80 11.44 -8.08 -10.15
N LYS A 81 12.54 -7.40 -9.80
CA LYS A 81 12.51 -6.10 -9.12
C LYS A 81 11.77 -5.04 -9.93
N GLN A 82 12.04 -4.91 -11.22
CA GLN A 82 11.36 -3.93 -12.08
C GLN A 82 9.85 -4.19 -12.13
N ARG A 83 9.44 -5.47 -12.18
CA ARG A 83 8.03 -5.85 -12.13
C ARG A 83 7.38 -5.57 -10.78
N ALA A 84 8.10 -5.76 -9.68
CA ALA A 84 7.63 -5.37 -8.35
C ALA A 84 7.44 -3.85 -8.23
N MET A 85 8.36 -3.06 -8.81
CA MET A 85 8.20 -1.60 -8.89
C MET A 85 6.92 -1.24 -9.65
N TRP A 86 6.63 -1.91 -10.76
CA TRP A 86 5.37 -1.74 -11.49
C TRP A 86 4.14 -2.22 -10.71
N GLU A 87 4.24 -3.28 -9.90
CA GLU A 87 3.15 -3.74 -9.04
C GLU A 87 2.74 -2.67 -8.01
N SER A 88 3.69 -1.85 -7.56
CA SER A 88 3.40 -0.74 -6.63
C SER A 88 2.58 0.39 -7.26
N GLY A 89 2.57 0.48 -8.59
CA GLY A 89 2.03 1.63 -9.34
C GLY A 89 2.85 2.92 -9.17
N GLN A 90 3.99 2.85 -8.46
CA GLN A 90 4.90 3.95 -8.17
C GLN A 90 6.29 3.69 -8.77
N ASP A 91 6.32 3.47 -10.08
CA ASP A 91 7.39 2.77 -10.81
C ASP A 91 8.82 3.27 -10.56
N ASP A 92 9.05 4.56 -10.34
CA ASP A 92 10.37 5.16 -10.12
C ASP A 92 10.50 5.86 -8.74
N LEU A 93 9.63 5.50 -7.80
CA LEU A 93 9.63 6.06 -6.44
C LEU A 93 11.01 5.83 -5.79
N PRO A 94 11.61 6.86 -5.16
CA PRO A 94 12.95 6.75 -4.57
C PRO A 94 13.11 5.64 -3.52
N ASN A 95 12.02 5.16 -2.91
CA ASN A 95 12.02 4.03 -1.97
C ASN A 95 12.55 2.75 -2.64
N TRP A 96 12.28 2.55 -3.93
CA TRP A 96 12.69 1.37 -4.67
C TRP A 96 14.17 1.38 -5.04
N ASP A 97 14.84 2.54 -4.98
CA ASP A 97 16.29 2.65 -5.20
C ASP A 97 17.08 1.92 -4.09
N GLU A 98 16.57 1.96 -2.85
CA GLU A 98 17.20 1.31 -1.69
C GLU A 98 16.65 -0.10 -1.40
N ALA A 99 15.47 -0.45 -1.92
CA ALA A 99 14.91 -1.79 -1.78
C ALA A 99 15.74 -2.84 -2.54
N GLY A 100 16.07 -3.95 -1.88
CA GLY A 100 16.58 -5.13 -2.56
C GLY A 100 15.43 -5.96 -3.16
N PHE A 101 15.78 -7.08 -3.82
CA PHE A 101 14.80 -8.05 -4.31
C PHE A 101 15.35 -9.46 -4.07
N ASP A 102 14.52 -10.35 -3.56
CA ASP A 102 14.85 -11.76 -3.35
C ASP A 102 14.11 -12.61 -4.38
N ASP A 103 14.86 -13.14 -5.36
CA ASP A 103 14.29 -13.93 -6.47
C ASP A 103 13.62 -15.22 -5.98
N LYS A 104 14.02 -15.77 -4.82
CA LYS A 104 13.45 -17.01 -4.28
C LYS A 104 12.01 -16.83 -3.81
N THR A 105 11.70 -15.65 -3.28
CA THR A 105 10.37 -15.27 -2.80
C THR A 105 9.58 -14.52 -3.88
N GLY A 106 10.28 -13.85 -4.79
CA GLY A 106 9.70 -12.98 -5.81
C GLY A 106 9.22 -11.66 -5.22
N THR A 107 9.88 -11.17 -4.16
CA THR A 107 9.47 -9.98 -3.40
C THR A 107 10.63 -9.02 -3.18
N MET A 108 10.31 -7.74 -2.99
CA MET A 108 11.26 -6.77 -2.48
C MET A 108 11.70 -7.16 -1.07
N THR A 109 12.95 -6.86 -0.70
CA THR A 109 13.47 -7.11 0.66
C THR A 109 13.14 -5.97 1.62
N MET A 110 11.90 -5.49 1.54
CA MET A 110 11.39 -4.31 2.22
C MET A 110 9.89 -4.46 2.46
N ASN A 111 9.50 -4.32 3.72
CA ASN A 111 8.10 -4.23 4.13
C ASN A 111 7.56 -2.88 3.68
N CYS A 112 6.66 -2.90 2.70
CA CYS A 112 6.17 -1.71 2.04
C CYS A 112 4.96 -1.15 2.79
N LEU A 113 5.15 -0.02 3.48
CA LEU A 113 4.14 0.66 4.28
C LEU A 113 2.89 0.96 3.48
N ASP A 114 3.04 1.42 2.24
CA ASP A 114 1.94 1.77 1.36
C ASP A 114 1.04 0.54 1.08
N LEU A 115 1.62 -0.58 0.65
CA LEU A 115 0.91 -1.85 0.44
C LEU A 115 0.22 -2.32 1.71
N ASN A 116 0.93 -2.33 2.84
CA ASN A 116 0.37 -2.79 4.11
C ASN A 116 -0.81 -1.93 4.58
N CYS A 117 -0.71 -0.60 4.40
CA CYS A 117 -1.82 0.30 4.71
C CYS A 117 -3.01 0.08 3.78
N LEU A 118 -2.78 -0.06 2.48
CA LEU A 118 -3.84 -0.31 1.50
C LEU A 118 -4.51 -1.66 1.72
N TYR A 119 -3.74 -2.70 2.04
CA TYR A 119 -4.25 -4.01 2.39
C TYR A 119 -5.11 -3.98 3.66
N ALA A 120 -4.63 -3.30 4.71
CA ALA A 120 -5.41 -3.08 5.94
C ALA A 120 -6.73 -2.34 5.62
N PHE A 121 -6.65 -1.30 4.80
CA PHE A 121 -7.81 -0.52 4.40
C PHE A 121 -8.81 -1.33 3.56
N ASP A 122 -8.33 -2.17 2.65
CA ASP A 122 -9.16 -3.07 1.85
C ASP A 122 -9.88 -4.10 2.74
N ALA A 123 -9.19 -4.71 3.72
CA ALA A 123 -9.83 -5.57 4.72
C ALA A 123 -10.90 -4.82 5.51
N TRP A 124 -10.61 -3.59 5.95
CA TRP A 124 -11.60 -2.77 6.64
C TRP A 124 -12.82 -2.50 5.74
N CYS A 125 -12.63 -2.10 4.48
CA CYS A 125 -13.72 -1.88 3.53
C CYS A 125 -14.54 -3.14 3.27
N LEU A 126 -13.89 -4.29 3.09
CA LEU A 126 -14.55 -5.59 2.92
C LEU A 126 -15.40 -5.95 4.14
N SER A 127 -14.93 -5.67 5.36
CA SER A 127 -15.74 -5.86 6.57
C SER A 127 -17.01 -5.00 6.52
N GLN A 128 -16.92 -3.74 6.08
CA GLN A 128 -18.09 -2.86 5.98
C GLN A 128 -19.08 -3.37 4.92
N ILE A 129 -18.58 -3.81 3.75
CA ILE A 129 -19.42 -4.39 2.71
C ILE A 129 -20.10 -5.68 3.22
N ALA A 130 -19.34 -6.57 3.88
CA ALA A 130 -19.86 -7.80 4.47
C ALA A 130 -20.98 -7.51 5.48
N ASN A 131 -20.84 -6.47 6.29
CA ASN A 131 -21.87 -6.04 7.24
C ASN A 131 -23.15 -5.59 6.53
N VAL A 132 -23.05 -4.78 5.47
CA VAL A 132 -24.22 -4.36 4.66
C VAL A 132 -24.90 -5.55 4.00
N LEU A 133 -24.12 -6.53 3.53
CA LEU A 133 -24.63 -7.76 2.92
C LEU A 133 -25.07 -8.82 3.95
N ASN A 134 -25.05 -8.52 5.25
CA ASN A 134 -25.38 -9.43 6.35
C ASN A 134 -24.55 -10.74 6.37
N LYS A 135 -23.29 -10.67 5.91
CA LYS A 135 -22.30 -11.76 5.94
C LYS A 135 -21.49 -11.70 7.23
N LYS A 136 -22.09 -12.16 8.33
CA LYS A 136 -21.54 -11.99 9.70
C LYS A 136 -20.18 -12.64 9.91
N GLU A 137 -19.93 -13.81 9.33
CA GLU A 137 -18.62 -14.48 9.46
C GLU A 137 -17.53 -13.71 8.73
N ASP A 138 -17.75 -13.33 7.48
CA ASP A 138 -16.81 -12.52 6.70
C ASP A 138 -16.53 -11.17 7.38
N PHE A 139 -17.55 -10.52 7.95
CA PHE A 139 -17.36 -9.30 8.74
C PHE A 139 -16.37 -9.51 9.88
N ARG A 140 -16.52 -10.59 10.67
CA ARG A 140 -15.61 -10.90 11.78
C ARG A 140 -14.21 -11.23 11.28
N LEU A 141 -14.10 -11.99 10.19
CA LEU A 141 -12.83 -12.38 9.58
C LEU A 141 -12.04 -11.14 9.13
N PHE A 142 -12.62 -10.32 8.25
CA PHE A 142 -11.92 -9.14 7.72
C PHE A 142 -11.67 -8.07 8.78
N LYS A 143 -12.59 -7.92 9.74
CA LYS A 143 -12.35 -7.02 10.88
C LYS A 143 -11.18 -7.50 11.72
N LYS A 144 -11.07 -8.80 12.01
CA LYS A 144 -9.94 -9.36 12.74
C LYS A 144 -8.63 -9.14 11.98
N GLU A 145 -8.63 -9.42 10.68
CA GLU A 145 -7.46 -9.23 9.82
C GLU A 145 -6.98 -7.78 9.79
N TYR A 146 -7.91 -6.82 9.68
CA TYR A 146 -7.61 -5.39 9.80
C TYR A 146 -6.93 -5.04 11.14
N GLU A 147 -7.47 -5.50 12.27
CA GLU A 147 -6.90 -5.19 13.59
C GLU A 147 -5.51 -5.85 13.78
N ASP A 148 -5.33 -7.07 13.27
CA ASP A 148 -4.05 -7.78 13.34
C ASP A 148 -2.97 -7.03 12.54
N ILE A 149 -3.23 -6.66 11.28
CA ILE A 149 -2.24 -5.93 10.46
C ILE A 149 -2.00 -4.52 10.99
N LYS A 150 -3.04 -3.83 11.46
CA LYS A 150 -2.93 -2.51 12.11
C LYS A 150 -1.98 -2.55 13.30
N LYS A 151 -2.03 -3.62 14.09
CA LYS A 151 -1.12 -3.81 15.23
C LYS A 151 0.32 -3.96 14.76
N ILE A 152 0.58 -4.76 13.73
CA ILE A 152 1.93 -4.99 13.20
C ILE A 152 2.49 -3.70 12.59
N ILE A 153 1.72 -2.98 11.76
CA ILE A 153 2.15 -1.70 11.18
C ILE A 153 2.53 -0.69 12.29
N ASN A 154 1.72 -0.59 13.34
CA ASN A 154 2.01 0.30 14.47
C ASN A 154 3.26 -0.08 15.27
N ALA A 155 3.61 -1.37 15.31
CA ALA A 155 4.77 -1.87 16.04
C ALA A 155 6.05 -1.77 15.20
N GLU A 156 5.96 -2.12 13.92
CA GLU A 156 7.13 -2.37 13.09
C GLU A 156 7.46 -1.25 12.12
N LEU A 157 6.48 -0.43 11.70
CA LEU A 157 6.66 0.58 10.65
C LEU A 157 6.58 2.03 11.16
N TRP A 158 6.44 2.24 12.47
CA TRP A 158 6.46 3.56 13.10
C TRP A 158 7.87 3.89 13.60
N ASP A 159 8.44 4.98 13.11
CA ASP A 159 9.68 5.52 13.65
C ASP A 159 9.34 6.55 14.73
N GLU A 160 9.60 6.19 16.00
CA GLU A 160 9.30 7.04 17.15
C GLU A 160 10.17 8.32 17.19
N ARG A 161 11.38 8.28 16.62
CA ARG A 161 12.28 9.44 16.59
C ARG A 161 11.80 10.46 15.57
N GLU A 162 11.48 10.02 14.37
CA GLU A 162 10.99 10.89 13.31
C GLU A 162 9.54 11.32 13.58
N GLY A 163 8.73 10.47 14.20
CA GLY A 163 7.30 10.72 14.39
C GLY A 163 6.49 10.51 13.13
N PHE A 164 6.91 9.55 12.31
CA PHE A 164 6.33 9.23 11.03
C PHE A 164 6.44 7.72 10.76
N TYR A 165 5.69 7.23 9.77
CA TYR A 165 5.78 5.84 9.35
C TYR A 165 6.70 5.71 8.15
N PHE A 166 7.44 4.62 8.07
CA PHE A 166 8.38 4.33 6.98
C PHE A 166 8.28 2.87 6.53
N ASP A 167 8.70 2.62 5.29
CA ASP A 167 9.05 1.26 4.89
C ASP A 167 10.20 0.74 5.74
N ARG A 168 10.30 -0.59 5.86
CA ARG A 168 11.34 -1.21 6.67
C ARG A 168 12.02 -2.34 5.92
N HIS A 169 13.33 -2.26 5.78
CA HIS A 169 14.13 -3.34 5.21
C HIS A 169 14.05 -4.59 6.08
N TRP A 170 14.22 -5.77 5.47
CA TRP A 170 14.26 -7.04 6.21
C TRP A 170 15.40 -7.12 7.25
N ASP A 171 16.44 -6.31 7.12
CA ASP A 171 17.52 -6.18 8.12
C ASP A 171 17.12 -5.32 9.34
N GLY A 172 15.90 -4.80 9.35
CA GLY A 172 15.31 -4.01 10.43
C GLY A 172 15.53 -2.51 10.32
N ARG A 173 16.31 -2.00 9.35
CA ARG A 173 16.50 -0.56 9.14
C ARG A 173 15.26 0.07 8.52
N PHE A 174 14.89 1.26 8.99
CA PHE A 174 13.91 2.09 8.31
C PHE A 174 14.45 2.66 7.01
N SER A 175 13.54 2.80 6.03
CA SER A 175 13.74 3.63 4.85
C SER A 175 14.03 5.08 5.25
N LYS A 176 14.81 5.78 4.44
CA LYS A 176 15.06 7.23 4.62
C LYS A 176 14.13 8.09 3.76
N LYS A 177 13.23 7.47 2.99
CA LYS A 177 12.42 8.13 1.98
C LYS A 177 11.05 8.49 2.54
N LYS A 178 10.72 9.78 2.51
CA LYS A 178 9.39 10.31 2.86
C LYS A 178 8.58 10.44 1.59
N ALA A 179 7.88 9.38 1.19
CA ALA A 179 6.94 9.42 0.09
C ALA A 179 5.56 9.93 0.54
N SER A 180 4.78 10.45 -0.40
CA SER A 180 3.39 10.84 -0.15
C SER A 180 2.52 9.65 0.29
N SER A 181 2.85 8.43 -0.14
CA SER A 181 2.19 7.20 0.30
C SER A 181 2.43 6.89 1.78
N ASN A 182 3.44 7.47 2.44
CA ASN A 182 3.63 7.37 3.89
C ASN A 182 2.51 8.04 4.72
N PHE A 183 1.59 8.76 4.08
CA PHE A 183 0.36 9.26 4.72
C PHE A 183 -0.80 8.26 4.68
N TYR A 184 -0.68 7.12 3.98
CA TYR A 184 -1.72 6.08 3.92
C TYR A 184 -2.08 5.43 5.28
N PRO A 185 -1.26 5.46 6.35
CA PRO A 185 -1.73 5.09 7.68
C PRO A 185 -2.98 5.85 8.13
N LEU A 186 -3.13 7.13 7.76
CA LEU A 186 -4.32 7.92 8.06
C LEU A 186 -5.54 7.39 7.31
N LEU A 187 -5.39 7.09 6.00
CA LEU A 187 -6.44 6.47 5.18
C LEU A 187 -6.93 5.16 5.81
N ALA A 188 -5.99 4.31 6.23
CA ALA A 188 -6.27 3.02 6.85
C ALA A 188 -6.70 3.13 8.33
N ARG A 189 -6.80 4.34 8.91
CA ARG A 189 -7.20 4.57 10.32
C ARG A 189 -6.29 3.83 11.31
N ILE A 190 -5.00 3.74 11.01
CA ILE A 190 -3.99 2.99 11.77
C ILE A 190 -3.49 3.76 13.00
N PRO A 191 -3.05 5.03 12.90
CA PRO A 191 -2.48 5.74 14.04
C PRO A 191 -3.55 6.07 15.08
N ASP A 192 -3.13 6.19 16.34
CA ASP A 192 -3.91 6.89 17.34
C ASP A 192 -3.89 8.42 17.11
N LYS A 193 -4.58 9.16 17.97
CA LYS A 193 -4.70 10.62 17.85
C LYS A 193 -3.34 11.32 17.93
N ASP A 194 -2.44 10.87 18.79
CA ASP A 194 -1.15 11.54 19.02
C ASP A 194 -0.21 11.31 17.84
N ARG A 195 -0.14 10.07 17.32
CA ARG A 195 0.59 9.75 16.08
C ARG A 195 -0.01 10.47 14.89
N ALA A 196 -1.34 10.53 14.75
CA ALA A 196 -2.00 11.26 13.67
C ALA A 196 -1.63 12.75 13.66
N ILE A 197 -1.56 13.39 14.84
CA ILE A 197 -1.10 14.79 14.95
C ILE A 197 0.35 14.92 14.48
N ARG A 198 1.24 14.00 14.85
CA ARG A 198 2.65 14.03 14.40
C ARG A 198 2.79 13.85 12.89
N ILE A 199 2.05 12.92 12.31
CA ILE A 199 1.95 12.73 10.85
C ILE A 199 1.49 14.02 10.16
N VAL A 200 0.44 14.68 10.66
CA VAL A 200 -0.07 15.92 10.06
C VAL A 200 0.96 17.06 10.14
N LYS A 201 1.86 17.07 11.14
CA LYS A 201 2.97 18.04 11.19
C LYS A 201 3.92 17.89 10.00
N HIS A 202 4.21 16.67 9.55
CA HIS A 202 4.99 16.43 8.33
C HIS A 202 4.25 16.94 7.08
N LEU A 203 2.93 16.66 6.98
CA LEU A 203 2.11 17.13 5.87
C LEU A 203 2.12 18.66 5.74
N LEU A 204 2.02 19.37 6.87
CA LEU A 204 1.95 20.84 6.93
C LEU A 204 3.34 21.51 6.94
N ASN A 205 4.42 20.74 6.87
CA ASN A 205 5.78 21.27 6.81
C ASN A 205 6.10 21.75 5.39
N GLY A 206 6.43 23.05 5.24
CA GLY A 206 6.78 23.66 3.95
C GLY A 206 8.09 23.17 3.33
N ASN A 207 8.98 22.59 4.14
CA ASN A 207 10.21 21.94 3.66
C ASN A 207 9.98 20.49 3.22
N GLU A 208 8.77 19.95 3.43
CA GLU A 208 8.44 18.57 3.08
C GLU A 208 7.29 18.58 2.06
N PHE A 209 6.04 18.56 2.52
CA PHE A 209 4.87 18.34 1.66
C PHE A 209 3.98 19.56 1.47
N TRP A 210 4.05 20.56 2.34
CA TRP A 210 3.21 21.76 2.25
C TRP A 210 3.78 22.83 1.31
N GLY A 211 2.93 23.75 0.86
CA GLY A 211 3.25 24.84 -0.06
C GLY A 211 2.11 25.11 -1.03
N ASP A 212 2.37 25.89 -2.09
CA ASP A 212 1.35 26.21 -3.11
C ASP A 212 0.86 24.96 -3.84
N TYR A 213 1.76 24.01 -4.07
CA TYR A 213 1.48 22.71 -4.68
C TYR A 213 1.71 21.60 -3.66
N VAL A 214 0.67 21.23 -2.92
CA VAL A 214 0.79 20.30 -1.79
C VAL A 214 0.99 18.85 -2.23
N VAL A 215 1.60 18.05 -1.35
CA VAL A 215 1.76 16.59 -1.48
C VAL A 215 2.42 16.16 -2.81
N PRO A 216 3.67 16.58 -3.08
CA PRO A 216 4.49 15.92 -4.10
C PRO A 216 4.71 14.45 -3.74
N THR A 217 5.04 13.63 -4.75
CA THR A 217 5.22 12.18 -4.59
C THR A 217 6.30 11.78 -3.60
N ILE A 218 7.34 12.61 -3.48
CA ILE A 218 8.39 12.54 -2.46
C ILE A 218 8.53 13.91 -1.79
N SER A 219 8.91 13.91 -0.51
CA SER A 219 9.19 15.12 0.26
C SER A 219 10.22 16.05 -0.42
N ARG A 220 10.03 17.37 -0.29
CA ARG A 220 10.92 18.38 -0.88
C ARG A 220 12.36 18.36 -0.38
N ASP A 221 12.59 17.82 0.83
CA ASP A 221 13.91 17.65 1.42
C ASP A 221 14.63 16.37 0.93
N ASP A 222 13.98 15.54 0.12
CA ASP A 222 14.64 14.37 -0.50
C ASP A 222 15.53 14.80 -1.68
N PRO A 223 16.77 14.28 -1.80
CA PRO A 223 17.64 14.58 -2.94
C PRO A 223 17.03 14.29 -4.31
N ALA A 224 16.13 13.31 -4.42
CA ALA A 224 15.46 12.97 -5.68
C ALA A 224 14.35 13.98 -6.04
N PHE A 225 13.92 14.87 -5.13
CA PHE A 225 12.87 15.84 -5.43
C PHE A 225 13.25 16.77 -6.59
N SER A 226 14.54 17.09 -6.78
CA SER A 226 14.98 17.93 -7.89
C SER A 226 14.77 17.30 -9.26
N ASP A 227 14.56 15.98 -9.34
CA ASP A 227 14.34 15.29 -10.60
C ASP A 227 13.03 15.73 -11.25
N GLN A 228 12.02 16.09 -10.43
CA GLN A 228 10.71 16.58 -10.87
C GLN A 228 10.06 15.67 -11.93
N GLN A 229 10.29 14.36 -11.80
CA GLN A 229 9.92 13.35 -12.76
C GLN A 229 9.02 12.32 -12.07
N TYR A 230 7.80 12.15 -12.58
CA TYR A 230 6.91 11.03 -12.23
C TYR A 230 6.77 10.81 -10.69
N TRP A 231 7.32 9.75 -10.08
CA TRP A 231 7.26 9.51 -8.63
C TRP A 231 8.41 10.14 -7.82
N ARG A 232 9.24 10.96 -8.46
CA ARG A 232 10.41 11.65 -7.90
C ARG A 232 10.19 13.17 -7.82
N GLY A 233 9.00 13.57 -7.36
CA GLY A 233 8.71 14.98 -7.02
C GLY A 233 7.50 15.60 -7.72
N SER A 234 6.97 15.00 -8.80
CA SER A 234 5.73 15.47 -9.41
C SER A 234 4.53 15.25 -8.49
N ILE A 235 3.39 15.87 -8.81
CA ILE A 235 2.14 15.73 -8.04
C ILE A 235 1.15 14.88 -8.81
N TRP A 236 0.66 13.83 -8.16
CA TRP A 236 -0.27 12.87 -8.74
C TRP A 236 -1.64 12.96 -8.07
N PRO A 237 -2.71 13.30 -8.83
CA PRO A 237 -4.06 13.41 -8.28
C PRO A 237 -4.57 12.15 -7.56
N PRO A 238 -4.31 10.91 -8.04
CA PRO A 238 -4.77 9.71 -7.34
C PRO A 238 -4.20 9.59 -5.93
N THR A 239 -2.90 9.81 -5.75
CA THR A 239 -2.23 9.76 -4.44
C THR A 239 -2.70 10.88 -3.54
N ASN A 240 -2.78 12.11 -4.06
CA ASN A 240 -3.33 13.26 -3.34
C ASN A 240 -4.76 13.00 -2.85
N TYR A 241 -5.58 12.38 -3.69
CA TYR A 241 -6.95 12.03 -3.32
C TYR A 241 -6.97 11.03 -2.16
N LEU A 242 -6.15 10.00 -2.18
CA LEU A 242 -6.06 9.02 -1.09
C LEU A 242 -5.57 9.65 0.22
N VAL A 243 -4.57 10.53 0.16
CA VAL A 243 -4.12 11.31 1.33
C VAL A 243 -5.26 12.19 1.86
N TYR A 244 -5.97 12.90 0.99
CA TYR A 244 -7.14 13.70 1.36
C TYR A 244 -8.22 12.86 2.05
N GLN A 245 -8.49 11.64 1.57
CA GLN A 245 -9.47 10.75 2.22
C GLN A 245 -9.04 10.33 3.63
N GLY A 246 -7.73 10.17 3.88
CA GLY A 246 -7.23 9.86 5.22
C GLY A 246 -7.31 11.04 6.20
N LEU A 247 -7.36 12.27 5.70
CA LEU A 247 -7.48 13.47 6.53
C LEU A 247 -8.92 13.81 6.93
N ARG A 248 -9.92 13.19 6.29
CA ARG A 248 -11.34 13.43 6.54
C ARG A 248 -11.90 12.57 7.67
#